data_AF-A0A9X4PH36-F1
#
_entry.id   AF-A0A9X4PH36-F1
#
_cell.length_a   1.000
_cell.length_b   1.000
_cell.length_c   1.000
_cell.angle_alpha   90.00
_cell.angle_beta   90.00
_cell.angle_gamma   90.00
#
_symmetry.space_group_name_H-M   'P 1'
#
loop_
_entity.id
_entity.type
_entity.pdbx_description
1 polymer ?
#
loop_
_entity_poly.entity_id
_entity_poly.type
_entity_poly.pdbx_seq_one_letter_code
_entity_poly.pdbx_strand_id
1 'polypeptide(L)'
;MKKYVLLLLFFFNATTFAQSLRNTENPPIINVSLLSEITAKGQKITAVALEYEDDLLAGNNLKTIYQVKTSLDQQELQERTLLKAYSNHRPERSEKPQQGRFVIIELAQDDPNADVYQLNKANETPLTVREKNAGGQIIYSQKTQISRIPEYYQQRLIYHIYQTGNLPLLNGKTIFPTQIKQSAERKNIITPFIDQFTSHRIYLNTPDNQLLYRLYTPPHQQTKFPLTIFLHGSGQVGNDNLAQLLSSKGAVGY
;
A
#
# COMPACT_ATOMS: atom_id res chain seq x y z
N MET A 1 56.50 -62.14 -39.39
CA MET A 1 56.59 -60.99 -38.45
C MET A 1 55.19 -60.47 -38.19
N LYS A 2 54.58 -60.82 -37.05
CA LYS A 2 53.21 -60.44 -36.68
C LYS A 2 53.23 -59.05 -36.02
N LYS A 3 52.50 -58.08 -36.58
CA LYS A 3 52.30 -56.76 -35.99
C LYS A 3 51.13 -56.84 -35.00
N TYR A 4 51.39 -56.57 -33.73
CA TYR A 4 50.34 -56.34 -32.73
C TYR A 4 49.95 -54.85 -32.78
N VAL A 5 48.67 -54.58 -32.98
CA VAL A 5 48.07 -53.24 -32.83
C VAL A 5 47.38 -53.23 -31.48
N LEU A 6 47.89 -52.41 -30.56
CA LEU A 6 47.33 -52.19 -29.23
C LEU A 6 46.28 -51.07 -29.33
N LEU A 7 45.00 -51.39 -29.17
CA LEU A 7 43.91 -50.42 -29.14
C LEU A 7 43.71 -49.94 -27.70
N LEU A 8 44.05 -48.68 -27.42
CA LEU A 8 43.79 -48.02 -26.13
C LEU A 8 42.35 -47.47 -26.12
N LEU A 9 41.49 -48.04 -25.27
CA LEU A 9 40.15 -47.53 -24.98
C LEU A 9 40.21 -46.52 -23.83
N PHE A 10 40.02 -45.23 -24.14
CA PHE A 10 39.79 -44.18 -23.15
C PHE A 10 38.32 -44.22 -22.71
N PHE A 11 38.06 -44.57 -21.46
CA PHE A 11 36.75 -44.38 -20.83
C PHE A 11 36.63 -42.93 -20.35
N PHE A 12 35.88 -42.11 -21.10
CA PHE A 12 35.38 -40.82 -20.62
C PHE A 12 34.26 -41.07 -19.60
N ASN A 13 34.54 -40.90 -18.32
CA ASN A 13 33.49 -40.78 -17.31
C ASN A 13 32.88 -39.38 -17.41
N ALA A 14 31.78 -39.24 -18.14
CA ALA A 14 30.96 -38.04 -18.09
C ALA A 14 30.10 -38.11 -16.82
N THR A 15 30.52 -37.41 -15.76
CA THR A 15 29.64 -37.09 -14.63
C THR A 15 28.60 -36.08 -15.11
N THR A 16 27.45 -36.57 -15.52
CA THR A 16 26.28 -35.74 -15.79
C THR A 16 25.75 -35.18 -14.47
N PHE A 17 26.12 -33.94 -14.16
CA PHE A 17 25.37 -33.13 -13.20
C PHE A 17 23.97 -32.92 -13.79
N ALA A 18 22.99 -33.65 -13.28
CA ALA A 18 21.58 -33.38 -13.56
C ALA A 18 21.22 -32.02 -12.94
N GLN A 19 21.27 -30.96 -13.75
CA GLN A 19 20.55 -29.74 -13.44
C GLN A 19 19.07 -30.09 -13.50
N SER A 20 18.42 -30.16 -12.33
CA SER A 20 16.97 -30.29 -12.27
C SER A 20 16.36 -29.13 -13.04
N LEU A 21 15.72 -29.44 -14.16
CA LEU A 21 14.84 -28.54 -14.89
C LEU A 21 13.79 -28.05 -13.90
N ARG A 22 13.92 -26.81 -13.42
CA ARG A 22 12.85 -26.15 -12.66
C ARG A 22 11.69 -25.95 -13.63
N ASN A 23 10.70 -26.83 -13.54
CA ASN A 23 9.40 -26.59 -14.15
C ASN A 23 8.84 -25.28 -13.59
N THR A 24 8.90 -24.24 -14.41
CA THR A 24 8.15 -23.00 -14.26
C THR A 24 6.69 -23.32 -14.52
N GLU A 25 5.87 -23.44 -13.48
CA GLU A 25 4.42 -23.46 -13.72
C GLU A 25 3.62 -22.42 -12.94
N ASN A 26 4.12 -21.77 -11.88
CA ASN A 26 3.47 -20.57 -11.32
C ASN A 26 4.46 -19.73 -10.50
N PRO A 27 4.30 -18.40 -10.43
CA PRO A 27 5.07 -17.58 -9.51
C PRO A 27 4.76 -18.03 -8.06
N PRO A 28 5.76 -18.17 -7.18
CA PRO A 28 5.54 -18.63 -5.81
C PRO A 28 4.70 -17.65 -4.97
N ILE A 29 4.72 -16.37 -5.33
CA ILE A 29 3.85 -15.32 -4.79
C ILE A 29 2.85 -14.98 -5.89
N ILE A 30 1.57 -15.17 -5.60
CA ILE A 30 0.48 -14.98 -6.56
C ILE A 30 0.11 -13.50 -6.67
N ASN A 31 0.06 -12.80 -5.53
CA ASN A 31 -0.39 -11.42 -5.46
C ASN A 31 0.32 -10.65 -4.33
N VAL A 32 0.42 -9.33 -4.51
CA VAL A 32 0.97 -8.42 -3.50
C VAL A 32 0.03 -7.23 -3.34
N SER A 33 -0.42 -7.00 -2.12
CA SER A 33 -1.21 -5.83 -1.75
C SER A 33 -0.45 -4.95 -0.76
N LEU A 34 -0.40 -3.65 -1.02
CA LEU A 34 0.14 -2.66 -0.10
C LEU A 34 -0.99 -2.20 0.82
N LEU A 35 -0.86 -2.44 2.12
CA LEU A 35 -1.86 -2.06 3.10
C LEU A 35 -1.51 -0.68 3.65
N SER A 36 -2.47 0.24 3.62
CA SER A 36 -2.27 1.61 4.10
C SER A 36 -3.27 2.01 5.16
N GLU A 37 -2.87 2.96 6.00
CA GLU A 37 -3.69 3.52 7.07
C GLU A 37 -3.68 5.05 7.02
N ILE A 38 -4.78 5.67 7.45
CA ILE A 38 -4.84 7.11 7.68
C ILE A 38 -4.27 7.40 9.07
N THR A 39 -3.11 8.03 9.10
CA THR A 39 -2.44 8.46 10.33
C THR A 39 -2.68 9.95 10.59
N ALA A 40 -2.20 10.45 11.74
CA ALA A 40 -2.21 11.90 12.00
C ALA A 40 -1.36 12.71 10.99
N LYS A 41 -0.45 12.06 10.27
CA LYS A 41 0.43 12.68 9.27
C LYS A 41 0.00 12.42 7.82
N GLY A 42 -1.14 11.76 7.59
CA GLY A 42 -1.61 11.39 6.27
C GLY A 42 -1.72 9.89 6.04
N GLN A 43 -2.06 9.50 4.81
CA GLN A 43 -2.13 8.10 4.38
C GLN A 43 -0.72 7.51 4.23
N LYS A 44 -0.48 6.40 4.90
CA LYS A 44 0.83 5.73 4.92
C LYS A 44 0.68 4.23 4.67
N ILE A 45 1.58 3.65 3.88
CA ILE A 45 1.69 2.19 3.74
C ILE A 45 2.36 1.64 5.00
N THR A 46 1.57 0.90 5.77
CA THR A 46 1.96 0.35 7.09
C THR A 46 2.10 -1.16 7.06
N ALA A 47 1.73 -1.83 5.97
CA ALA A 47 2.04 -3.25 5.79
C ALA A 47 2.06 -3.67 4.30
N VAL A 48 2.61 -4.85 4.04
CA VAL A 48 2.50 -5.57 2.77
C VAL A 48 1.85 -6.92 3.02
N ALA A 49 0.87 -7.29 2.20
CA ALA A 49 0.30 -8.63 2.19
C ALA A 49 0.79 -9.38 0.94
N LEU A 50 1.44 -10.53 1.15
CA LEU A 50 1.89 -11.44 0.10
C LEU A 50 0.97 -12.66 0.08
N GLU A 51 0.34 -12.94 -1.05
CA GLU A 51 -0.48 -14.14 -1.24
C GLU A 51 0.35 -15.29 -1.82
N TYR A 52 0.34 -16.43 -1.14
CA TYR A 52 0.98 -17.65 -1.59
C TYR A 52 -0.04 -18.63 -2.20
N GLU A 53 0.46 -19.62 -2.92
CA GLU A 53 -0.37 -20.64 -3.59
C GLU A 53 -1.17 -21.53 -2.65
N ASP A 54 -0.73 -21.63 -1.39
CA ASP A 54 -1.41 -22.40 -0.36
C ASP A 54 -1.15 -21.80 1.02
N ASP A 55 -1.88 -22.29 2.00
CA ASP A 55 -1.77 -21.90 3.40
C ASP A 55 -0.39 -22.25 3.95
N LEU A 56 0.12 -21.37 4.81
CA LEU A 56 1.43 -21.53 5.42
C LEU A 56 1.42 -22.64 6.48
N LEU A 57 2.49 -23.44 6.52
CA LEU A 57 2.66 -24.46 7.56
C LEU A 57 2.88 -23.84 8.94
N ALA A 58 3.64 -22.75 8.99
CA ALA A 58 3.91 -21.99 10.21
C ALA A 58 3.73 -20.50 9.95
N GLY A 59 2.95 -19.85 10.81
CA GLY A 59 2.48 -18.49 10.60
C GLY A 59 3.07 -17.41 11.51
N ASN A 60 3.93 -17.77 12.45
CA ASN A 60 4.41 -16.86 13.48
C ASN A 60 5.86 -16.45 13.22
N ASN A 61 6.23 -15.23 13.64
CA ASN A 61 7.62 -14.75 13.67
C ASN A 61 8.35 -14.82 12.32
N LEU A 62 7.64 -14.58 11.22
CA LEU A 62 8.20 -14.67 9.87
C LEU A 62 9.16 -13.51 9.53
N LYS A 63 9.30 -12.51 10.42
CA LYS A 63 10.05 -11.26 10.16
C LYS A 63 11.49 -11.52 9.70
N THR A 64 12.15 -12.56 10.22
CA THR A 64 13.57 -12.83 9.94
C THR A 64 13.85 -13.31 8.52
N ILE A 65 12.83 -13.78 7.80
CA ILE A 65 12.96 -14.27 6.43
C ILE A 65 12.50 -13.25 5.39
N TYR A 66 12.19 -12.01 5.80
CA TYR A 66 11.77 -10.95 4.90
C TYR A 66 12.60 -9.68 5.05
N GLN A 67 12.73 -8.96 3.94
CA GLN A 67 13.23 -7.60 3.86
C GLN A 67 12.36 -6.81 2.88
N VAL A 68 12.10 -5.55 3.21
CA VAL A 68 11.34 -4.64 2.34
C VAL A 68 12.17 -3.39 2.11
N LYS A 69 12.37 -3.05 0.85
CA LYS A 69 12.98 -1.78 0.42
C LYS A 69 12.03 -1.02 -0.47
N THR A 70 12.27 0.26 -0.64
CA THR A 70 11.49 1.14 -1.52
C THR A 70 12.40 1.95 -2.40
N SER A 71 11.94 2.26 -3.61
CA SER A 71 12.53 3.29 -4.46
C SER A 71 11.42 4.24 -4.89
N LEU A 72 11.67 5.55 -4.77
CA LEU A 72 10.81 6.60 -5.29
C LEU A 72 11.55 7.31 -6.43
N ASP A 73 10.90 7.55 -7.56
CA ASP A 73 11.48 8.28 -8.70
C ASP A 73 12.81 7.68 -9.20
N GLN A 74 12.91 6.34 -9.16
CA GLN A 74 14.11 5.59 -9.55
C GLN A 74 15.37 5.94 -8.73
N GLN A 75 15.20 6.57 -7.56
CA GLN A 75 16.27 6.83 -6.62
C GLN A 75 16.75 5.55 -5.93
N GLU A 76 17.83 5.67 -5.15
CA GLU A 76 18.42 4.57 -4.40
C GLU A 76 17.42 3.89 -3.47
N LEU A 77 17.64 2.59 -3.25
CA LEU A 77 16.78 1.78 -2.40
C LEU A 77 16.90 2.21 -0.94
N GLN A 78 15.77 2.49 -0.33
CA GLN A 78 15.64 2.83 1.09
C GLN A 78 14.96 1.68 1.84
N GLU A 79 15.55 1.27 2.95
CA GLU A 79 15.00 0.21 3.80
C GLU A 79 13.68 0.64 4.45
N ARG A 80 12.76 -0.32 4.58
CA ARG A 80 11.61 -0.22 5.47
C ARG A 80 11.84 -1.08 6.70
N THR A 81 11.55 -0.52 7.86
CA THR A 81 11.66 -1.18 9.15
C THR A 81 10.49 -2.14 9.34
N LEU A 82 10.76 -3.44 9.31
CA LEU A 82 9.76 -4.46 9.62
C LEU A 82 9.48 -4.49 11.12
N LEU A 83 8.23 -4.35 11.52
CA LEU A 83 7.77 -4.44 12.91
C LEU A 83 7.43 -5.90 13.26
N LYS A 84 6.64 -6.55 12.41
CA LYS A 84 6.18 -7.93 12.55
C LYS A 84 6.06 -8.57 11.17
N ALA A 85 6.13 -9.88 11.10
CA ALA A 85 5.56 -10.61 9.97
C ALA A 85 4.91 -11.91 10.44
N TYR A 86 3.73 -12.20 9.92
CA TYR A 86 2.89 -13.31 10.35
C TYR A 86 1.92 -13.75 9.25
N SER A 87 1.32 -14.93 9.40
CA SER A 87 0.32 -15.42 8.47
C SER A 87 -1.06 -14.83 8.75
N ASN A 88 -1.86 -14.70 7.70
CA ASN A 88 -3.26 -14.38 7.80
C ASN A 88 -4.08 -15.10 6.72
N HIS A 89 -5.40 -15.18 6.93
CA HIS A 89 -6.39 -15.70 5.99
C HIS A 89 -6.91 -14.64 5.01
N ARG A 90 -6.60 -13.36 5.26
CA ARG A 90 -7.00 -12.20 4.43
C ARG A 90 -5.83 -11.22 4.30
N PRO A 91 -5.80 -10.37 3.26
CA PRO A 91 -4.80 -9.32 3.09
C PRO A 91 -5.07 -8.12 4.01
N GLU A 92 -5.09 -8.36 5.33
CA GLU A 92 -5.36 -7.34 6.34
C GLU A 92 -4.50 -7.58 7.58
N ARG A 93 -4.30 -6.54 8.40
CA ARG A 93 -3.60 -6.67 9.69
C ARG A 93 -4.51 -7.34 10.70
N SER A 94 -3.91 -8.13 11.58
CA SER A 94 -4.59 -8.75 12.71
C SER A 94 -3.72 -8.66 13.97
N GLU A 95 -4.36 -8.59 15.14
CA GLU A 95 -3.61 -8.56 16.41
C GLU A 95 -2.83 -9.86 16.64
N LYS A 96 -3.42 -10.98 16.18
CA LYS A 96 -2.88 -12.32 16.32
C LYS A 96 -2.74 -12.96 14.93
N PRO A 97 -1.67 -13.73 14.71
CA PRO A 97 -1.53 -14.53 13.50
C PRO A 97 -2.71 -15.48 13.31
N GLN A 98 -3.12 -15.69 12.06
CA GLN A 98 -4.21 -16.59 11.69
C GLN A 98 -3.71 -17.54 10.60
N GLN A 99 -4.16 -18.79 10.63
CA GLN A 99 -3.83 -19.74 9.58
C GLN A 99 -4.37 -19.25 8.24
N GLY A 100 -3.54 -19.31 7.20
CA GLY A 100 -3.92 -18.88 5.86
C GLY A 100 -2.71 -18.70 4.96
N ARG A 101 -3.00 -18.37 3.70
CA ARG A 101 -2.01 -18.20 2.62
C ARG A 101 -1.37 -16.82 2.51
N PHE A 102 -1.78 -15.86 3.34
CA PHE A 102 -1.19 -14.53 3.30
C PHE A 102 -0.04 -14.43 4.30
N VAL A 103 1.05 -13.77 3.92
CA VAL A 103 2.01 -13.20 4.86
C VAL A 103 1.78 -11.71 4.95
N ILE A 104 1.49 -11.23 6.16
CA ILE A 104 1.37 -9.82 6.49
C ILE A 104 2.70 -9.37 7.08
N ILE A 105 3.34 -8.41 6.43
CA ILE A 105 4.59 -7.77 6.86
C ILE A 105 4.25 -6.36 7.32
N GLU A 106 4.22 -6.12 8.62
CA GLU A 106 3.98 -4.78 9.18
C GLU A 106 5.25 -3.93 9.13
N LEU A 107 5.11 -2.67 8.73
CA LEU A 107 6.18 -1.72 8.47
C LEU A 107 6.02 -0.47 9.36
N ALA A 108 7.13 0.16 9.73
CA ALA A 108 7.08 1.42 10.45
C ALA A 108 6.52 2.55 9.57
N GLN A 109 5.65 3.37 10.16
CA GLN A 109 4.96 4.46 9.47
C GLN A 109 5.84 5.70 9.24
N ASP A 110 6.89 5.86 10.04
CA ASP A 110 7.77 7.04 10.00
C ASP A 110 9.02 6.82 9.14
N ASP A 111 9.16 5.64 8.51
CA ASP A 111 10.23 5.38 7.56
C ASP A 111 10.10 6.26 6.30
N PRO A 112 11.20 6.52 5.59
CA PRO A 112 11.16 7.06 4.24
C PRO A 112 10.24 6.25 3.31
N ASN A 113 9.59 6.95 2.38
CA ASN A 113 8.67 6.35 1.39
C ASN A 113 7.48 5.57 2.01
N ALA A 114 7.13 5.84 3.27
CA ALA A 114 5.89 5.34 3.85
C ALA A 114 4.66 6.09 3.29
N ASP A 115 4.81 7.36 2.92
CA ASP A 115 3.75 8.17 2.31
C ASP A 115 3.43 7.70 0.89
N VAL A 116 2.15 7.80 0.50
CA VAL A 116 1.67 7.38 -0.83
C VAL A 116 1.53 8.53 -1.82
N TYR A 117 1.66 9.76 -1.35
CA TYR A 117 1.57 10.99 -2.12
C TYR A 117 2.53 12.05 -1.59
N GLN A 118 2.86 13.00 -2.45
CA GLN A 118 3.41 14.29 -2.04
C GLN A 118 2.28 15.35 -2.02
N LEU A 119 2.46 16.40 -1.23
CA LEU A 119 1.51 17.51 -1.16
C LEU A 119 2.01 18.67 -2.03
N ASN A 120 1.27 18.96 -3.10
CA ASN A 120 1.54 20.11 -3.96
C ASN A 120 0.72 21.31 -3.51
N LYS A 121 1.28 22.51 -3.59
CA LYS A 121 0.52 23.74 -3.39
C LYS A 121 -0.41 23.93 -4.58
N ALA A 122 -1.69 24.21 -4.29
CA ALA A 122 -2.69 24.38 -5.35
C ALA A 122 -3.27 25.79 -5.40
N ASN A 123 -3.45 26.47 -4.26
CA ASN A 123 -3.92 27.85 -4.21
C ASN A 123 -2.87 28.77 -3.60
N GLU A 124 -2.34 29.66 -4.43
CA GLU A 124 -1.54 30.82 -3.98
C GLU A 124 -2.27 32.15 -4.25
N THR A 125 -3.43 32.10 -4.93
CA THR A 125 -4.23 33.28 -5.24
C THR A 125 -5.04 33.75 -4.03
N PRO A 126 -5.04 35.06 -3.72
CA PRO A 126 -5.90 35.61 -2.68
C PRO A 126 -7.38 35.41 -3.03
N LEU A 127 -8.15 34.95 -2.04
CA LEU A 127 -9.61 34.89 -2.09
C LEU A 127 -10.18 36.12 -1.39
N THR A 128 -11.28 36.65 -1.93
CA THR A 128 -12.05 37.69 -1.25
C THR A 128 -12.94 37.05 -0.19
N VAL A 129 -12.63 37.30 1.08
CA VAL A 129 -13.34 36.74 2.23
C VAL A 129 -14.23 37.80 2.84
N ARG A 130 -15.49 37.43 3.10
CA ARG A 130 -16.44 38.25 3.85
C ARG A 130 -16.24 38.00 5.35
N GLU A 131 -15.86 39.02 6.10
CA GLU A 131 -15.63 38.93 7.54
C GLU A 131 -16.26 40.11 8.30
N LYS A 132 -16.32 40.02 9.63
CA LYS A 132 -16.75 41.13 10.49
C LYS A 132 -15.53 41.79 11.12
N ASN A 133 -15.44 43.12 11.05
CA ASN A 133 -14.44 43.87 11.80
C ASN A 133 -14.79 43.92 13.30
N ALA A 134 -13.91 44.50 14.13
CA ALA A 134 -14.13 44.63 15.58
C ALA A 134 -15.42 45.40 15.95
N GLY A 135 -15.93 46.24 15.05
CA GLY A 135 -17.21 46.95 15.20
C GLY A 135 -18.42 46.18 14.67
N GLY A 136 -18.27 44.92 14.26
CA GLY A 136 -19.35 44.07 13.74
C GLY A 136 -19.78 44.36 12.30
N GLN A 137 -19.13 45.31 11.62
CA GLN A 137 -19.43 45.65 10.22
C GLN A 137 -18.83 44.60 9.28
N ILE A 138 -19.57 44.28 8.22
CA ILE A 138 -19.11 43.38 7.18
C ILE A 138 -18.04 44.09 6.36
N ILE A 139 -16.86 43.49 6.27
CA ILE A 139 -15.76 43.91 5.40
C ILE A 139 -15.37 42.77 4.47
N TYR A 140 -14.76 43.12 3.34
CA TYR A 140 -14.17 42.18 2.40
C TYR A 140 -12.66 42.30 2.48
N SER A 141 -11.98 41.20 2.81
CA SER A 141 -10.51 41.15 2.88
C SER A 141 -9.96 40.18 1.84
N GLN A 142 -8.78 40.48 1.31
CA GLN A 142 -8.03 39.54 0.49
C GLN A 142 -7.22 38.62 1.40
N LYS A 143 -7.50 37.32 1.36
CA LYS A 143 -6.76 36.32 2.13
C LYS A 143 -6.30 35.20 1.22
N THR A 144 -4.99 34.95 1.19
CA THR A 144 -4.46 33.75 0.54
C THR A 144 -4.64 32.56 1.46
N GLN A 145 -5.46 31.61 1.03
CA GLN A 145 -5.63 30.35 1.72
C GLN A 145 -4.83 29.28 0.98
N ILE A 146 -3.65 28.95 1.52
CA ILE A 146 -2.79 27.92 0.94
C ILE A 146 -3.50 26.57 1.07
N SER A 147 -3.94 26.02 -0.06
CA SER A 147 -4.40 24.65 -0.16
C SER A 147 -3.27 23.74 -0.62
N ARG A 148 -3.31 22.49 -0.14
CA ARG A 148 -2.41 21.44 -0.59
C ARG A 148 -3.23 20.29 -1.15
N ILE A 149 -2.89 19.83 -2.35
CA ILE A 149 -3.54 18.70 -3.01
C ILE A 149 -2.57 17.52 -3.01
N PRO A 150 -3.03 16.31 -2.62
CA PRO A 150 -2.23 15.10 -2.72
C PRO A 150 -2.00 14.72 -4.18
N GLU A 151 -0.73 14.60 -4.56
CA GLU A 151 -0.29 13.98 -5.81
C GLU A 151 0.29 12.60 -5.49
N TYR A 152 -0.47 11.55 -5.80
CA TYR A 152 -0.06 10.17 -5.55
C TYR A 152 1.17 9.78 -6.37
N TYR A 153 2.08 9.04 -5.75
CA TYR A 153 3.30 8.58 -6.41
C TYR A 153 3.05 7.52 -7.50
N GLN A 154 2.01 6.70 -7.37
CA GLN A 154 1.63 5.68 -8.35
C GLN A 154 2.82 4.75 -8.71
N GLN A 155 3.20 4.65 -10.00
CA GLN A 155 4.33 3.85 -10.47
C GLN A 155 5.70 4.36 -9.99
N ARG A 156 5.77 5.62 -9.55
CA ARG A 156 7.03 6.24 -9.11
C ARG A 156 7.54 5.61 -7.81
N LEU A 157 6.63 5.16 -6.94
CA LEU A 157 6.97 4.48 -5.70
C LEU A 157 6.84 2.97 -5.88
N ILE A 158 7.95 2.26 -5.73
CA ILE A 158 8.04 0.80 -5.91
C ILE A 158 8.55 0.17 -4.61
N TYR A 159 7.82 -0.83 -4.13
CA TYR A 159 8.23 -1.71 -3.04
C TYR A 159 8.97 -2.91 -3.63
N HIS A 160 10.15 -3.20 -3.11
CA HIS A 160 10.96 -4.36 -3.44
C HIS A 160 10.95 -5.28 -2.21
N ILE A 161 10.28 -6.41 -2.34
CA ILE A 161 10.07 -7.35 -1.25
C ILE A 161 10.94 -8.59 -1.50
N TYR A 162 11.76 -8.92 -0.53
CA TYR A 162 12.66 -10.06 -0.57
C TYR A 162 12.22 -11.07 0.48
N GLN A 163 11.92 -12.29 0.05
CA GLN A 163 11.86 -13.45 0.92
C GLN A 163 13.25 -14.10 0.90
N THR A 164 14.01 -13.95 1.98
CA THR A 164 15.41 -14.38 2.07
C THR A 164 15.55 -15.80 2.62
N GLY A 165 14.51 -16.33 3.26
CA GLY A 165 14.46 -17.69 3.81
C GLY A 165 13.48 -18.60 3.09
N ASN A 166 13.53 -19.89 3.45
CA ASN A 166 12.56 -20.88 3.01
C ASN A 166 11.22 -20.68 3.74
N LEU A 167 10.11 -20.85 3.02
CA LEU A 167 8.76 -20.79 3.58
C LEU A 167 7.99 -22.09 3.26
N PRO A 168 7.76 -22.97 4.25
CA PRO A 168 6.99 -24.20 4.06
C PRO A 168 5.48 -23.93 4.03
N LEU A 169 4.78 -24.61 3.12
CA LEU A 169 3.32 -24.57 2.94
C LEU A 169 2.66 -25.89 3.41
N LEU A 170 1.34 -25.87 3.62
CA LEU A 170 0.58 -27.04 4.10
C LEU A 170 0.49 -28.19 3.08
N ASN A 171 0.50 -27.91 1.77
CA ASN A 171 0.62 -28.94 0.74
C ASN A 171 1.99 -29.66 0.70
N GLY A 172 2.92 -29.35 1.62
CA GLY A 172 4.24 -29.94 1.69
C GLY A 172 5.27 -29.30 0.75
N LYS A 173 4.88 -28.32 -0.07
CA LYS A 173 5.82 -27.53 -0.88
C LYS A 173 6.56 -26.54 0.00
N THR A 174 7.81 -26.26 -0.36
CA THR A 174 8.61 -25.20 0.25
C THR A 174 8.92 -24.14 -0.79
N ILE A 175 8.55 -22.90 -0.49
CA ILE A 175 8.93 -21.74 -1.28
C ILE A 175 10.36 -21.35 -0.92
N PHE A 176 11.27 -21.46 -1.87
CA PHE A 176 12.65 -21.01 -1.74
C PHE A 176 12.76 -19.48 -1.81
N PRO A 177 13.91 -18.89 -1.40
CA PRO A 177 14.11 -17.45 -1.46
C PRO A 177 13.78 -16.86 -2.82
N THR A 178 13.04 -15.75 -2.79
CA THR A 178 12.49 -15.09 -3.97
C THR A 178 12.35 -13.60 -3.73
N GLN A 179 12.07 -12.83 -4.78
CA GLN A 179 11.79 -11.41 -4.69
C GLN A 179 10.64 -11.03 -5.62
N ILE A 180 9.91 -9.99 -5.22
CA ILE A 180 8.83 -9.41 -6.01
C ILE A 180 8.83 -7.89 -5.86
N LYS A 181 8.34 -7.19 -6.89
CA LYS A 181 8.18 -5.75 -6.88
C LYS A 181 6.71 -5.39 -7.00
N GLN A 182 6.28 -4.36 -6.29
CA GLN A 182 4.92 -3.84 -6.36
C GLN A 182 4.94 -2.31 -6.41
N SER A 183 4.32 -1.72 -7.42
CA SER A 183 4.12 -0.26 -7.49
C SER A 183 2.98 0.18 -6.56
N ALA A 184 3.09 1.38 -6.02
CA ALA A 184 2.08 2.03 -5.19
C ALA A 184 0.95 2.67 -6.02
N GLU A 185 0.52 1.99 -7.08
CA GLU A 185 -0.70 2.36 -7.79
C GLU A 185 -1.94 2.08 -6.94
N ARG A 186 -2.99 2.87 -7.14
CA ARG A 186 -4.25 2.74 -6.39
C ARG A 186 -4.81 1.32 -6.37
N LYS A 187 -4.74 0.58 -7.49
CA LYS A 187 -5.27 -0.79 -7.59
C LYS A 187 -4.53 -1.79 -6.70
N ASN A 188 -3.31 -1.47 -6.27
CA ASN A 188 -2.46 -2.30 -5.44
C ASN A 188 -2.49 -1.86 -3.97
N ILE A 189 -3.15 -0.75 -3.65
CA ILE A 189 -3.23 -0.21 -2.29
C ILE A 189 -4.61 -0.53 -1.72
N ILE A 190 -4.64 -1.19 -0.57
CA ILE A 190 -5.84 -1.39 0.24
C ILE A 190 -5.81 -0.35 1.35
N THR A 191 -6.86 0.47 1.45
CA THR A 191 -7.00 1.45 2.52
C THR A 191 -8.30 1.17 3.28
N PRO A 192 -8.24 0.47 4.42
CA PRO A 192 -9.42 0.15 5.19
C PRO A 192 -10.30 1.39 5.43
N PHE A 193 -11.62 1.20 5.33
CA PHE A 193 -12.66 2.21 5.51
C PHE A 193 -12.72 3.32 4.45
N ILE A 194 -11.60 3.84 3.94
CA ILE A 194 -11.57 4.87 2.90
C ILE A 194 -12.26 4.39 1.63
N ASP A 195 -12.00 3.15 1.21
CA ASP A 195 -12.61 2.56 0.02
C ASP A 195 -14.13 2.34 0.17
N GLN A 196 -14.67 2.45 1.40
CA GLN A 196 -16.11 2.37 1.67
C GLN A 196 -16.82 3.72 1.50
N PHE A 197 -16.07 4.84 1.36
CA PHE A 197 -16.66 6.15 1.11
C PHE A 197 -16.92 6.37 -0.38
N THR A 198 -18.18 6.53 -0.73
CA THR A 198 -18.64 6.87 -2.08
C THR A 198 -18.45 8.36 -2.38
N SER A 199 -18.06 8.69 -3.62
CA SER A 199 -17.84 10.06 -4.09
C SER A 199 -19.15 10.69 -4.55
N HIS A 200 -19.48 11.87 -4.05
CA HIS A 200 -20.68 12.61 -4.42
C HIS A 200 -20.41 14.10 -4.69
N ARG A 201 -21.40 14.76 -5.27
CA ARG A 201 -21.40 16.18 -5.59
C ARG A 201 -22.80 16.76 -5.43
N ILE A 202 -22.89 17.97 -4.90
CA ILE A 202 -24.12 18.79 -4.92
C ILE A 202 -23.80 20.21 -5.41
N TYR A 203 -24.79 20.89 -5.97
CA TYR A 203 -24.69 22.25 -6.50
C TYR A 203 -25.65 23.18 -5.75
N LEU A 204 -25.23 24.43 -5.55
CA LEU A 204 -26.08 25.48 -5.00
C LEU A 204 -26.20 26.63 -6.00
N ASN A 205 -27.38 26.78 -6.60
CA ASN A 205 -27.76 27.80 -7.60
C ASN A 205 -27.02 27.74 -8.94
N THR A 206 -25.71 27.48 -8.96
CA THR A 206 -24.89 27.44 -10.18
C THR A 206 -23.95 26.23 -10.20
N PRO A 207 -23.48 25.79 -11.39
CA PRO A 207 -22.51 24.70 -11.52
C PRO A 207 -21.17 24.98 -10.83
N ASP A 208 -20.73 26.24 -10.78
CA ASP A 208 -19.46 26.62 -10.17
C ASP A 208 -19.51 26.62 -8.64
N ASN A 209 -20.72 26.76 -8.07
CA ASN A 209 -20.95 26.66 -6.64
C ASN A 209 -21.32 25.22 -6.27
N GLN A 210 -20.31 24.36 -6.29
CA GLN A 210 -20.44 22.93 -6.00
C GLN A 210 -19.74 22.56 -4.69
N LEU A 211 -20.29 21.54 -4.02
CA LEU A 211 -19.65 20.86 -2.89
C LEU A 211 -19.43 19.40 -3.27
N LEU A 212 -18.17 19.00 -3.33
CA LEU A 212 -17.78 17.59 -3.42
C LEU A 212 -17.75 17.01 -2.00
N TYR A 213 -18.32 15.82 -1.83
CA TYR A 213 -18.31 15.15 -0.53
C TYR A 213 -18.13 13.65 -0.66
N ARG A 214 -17.82 13.03 0.47
CA ARG A 214 -17.61 11.60 0.63
C ARG A 214 -18.63 11.06 1.63
N LEU A 215 -19.32 9.99 1.26
CA LEU A 215 -20.36 9.38 2.08
C LEU A 215 -20.06 7.91 2.31
N TYR A 216 -19.90 7.55 3.58
CA TYR A 216 -19.98 6.17 4.03
C TYR A 216 -21.43 5.83 4.35
N THR A 217 -21.92 4.74 3.78
CA THR A 217 -23.23 4.19 4.09
C THR A 217 -23.03 2.81 4.72
N PRO A 218 -23.39 2.61 6.00
CA PRO A 218 -23.21 1.32 6.64
C PRO A 218 -24.02 0.23 5.93
N PRO A 219 -23.48 -0.98 5.76
CA PRO A 219 -24.24 -2.12 5.26
C PRO A 219 -25.36 -2.44 6.27
N HIS A 220 -26.60 -2.58 5.78
CA HIS A 220 -27.85 -2.60 6.56
C HIS A 220 -27.85 -3.33 7.91
N GLN A 221 -28.55 -2.74 8.90
CA GLN A 221 -29.53 -3.43 9.78
C GLN A 221 -30.39 -2.46 10.66
N GLN A 222 -30.63 -1.22 10.22
CA GLN A 222 -31.60 -0.30 10.85
C GLN A 222 -32.28 0.58 9.80
N THR A 223 -33.44 1.14 10.16
CA THR A 223 -34.21 2.06 9.30
C THR A 223 -33.72 3.51 9.38
N LYS A 224 -32.99 3.89 10.44
CA LYS A 224 -32.37 5.21 10.64
C LYS A 224 -31.04 5.08 11.36
N PHE A 225 -30.05 5.86 10.94
CA PHE A 225 -28.74 5.98 11.58
C PHE A 225 -28.46 7.45 11.93
N PRO A 226 -27.62 7.75 12.94
CA PRO A 226 -27.10 9.10 13.13
C PRO A 226 -26.26 9.52 11.91
N LEU A 227 -26.38 10.78 11.52
CA LEU A 227 -25.52 11.40 10.51
C LEU A 227 -24.44 12.21 11.21
N THR A 228 -23.19 11.79 11.06
CA THR A 228 -22.03 12.58 11.47
C THR A 228 -21.55 13.40 10.29
N ILE A 229 -21.47 14.72 10.45
CA ILE A 229 -20.91 15.64 9.45
C ILE A 229 -19.55 16.11 9.96
N PHE A 230 -18.50 15.75 9.23
CA PHE A 230 -17.14 16.24 9.49
C PHE A 230 -16.80 17.38 8.53
N LEU A 231 -16.38 18.51 9.09
CA LEU A 231 -15.91 19.67 8.33
C LEU A 231 -14.39 19.76 8.49
N HIS A 232 -13.67 19.62 7.38
CA HIS A 232 -12.21 19.70 7.39
C HIS A 232 -11.71 21.12 7.60
N GLY A 233 -10.42 21.24 7.97
CA GLY A 233 -9.77 22.53 8.12
C GLY A 233 -9.44 23.20 6.79
N SER A 234 -8.93 24.43 6.87
CA SER A 234 -8.57 25.25 5.71
C SER A 234 -7.51 24.62 4.79
N GLY A 235 -6.66 23.75 5.32
CA GLY A 235 -5.57 23.10 4.58
C GLY A 235 -6.01 22.01 3.60
N GLN A 236 -7.25 21.52 3.70
CA GLN A 236 -7.80 20.44 2.87
C GLN A 236 -8.82 20.96 1.83
N VAL A 237 -8.87 22.28 1.61
CA VAL A 237 -9.69 22.86 0.54
C VAL A 237 -9.14 22.42 -0.82
N GLY A 238 -10.01 21.90 -1.69
CA GLY A 238 -9.61 21.44 -3.01
C GLY A 238 -10.79 20.92 -3.82
N ASN A 239 -10.49 20.37 -5.00
CA ASN A 239 -11.46 19.80 -5.93
C ASN A 239 -11.21 18.30 -6.21
N ASP A 240 -10.30 17.66 -5.46
CA ASP A 240 -9.90 16.26 -5.59
C ASP A 240 -10.91 15.27 -4.97
N ASN A 241 -11.83 15.80 -4.14
CA ASN A 241 -12.76 15.04 -3.32
C ASN A 241 -12.06 13.96 -2.48
N LEU A 242 -10.86 14.21 -1.98
CA LEU A 242 -10.08 13.20 -1.26
C LEU A 242 -9.26 13.77 -0.11
N ALA A 243 -8.65 14.95 -0.26
CA ALA A 243 -7.85 15.59 0.80
C ALA A 243 -8.56 15.64 2.16
N GLN A 244 -9.88 15.80 2.17
CA GLN A 244 -10.69 15.83 3.40
C GLN A 244 -10.74 14.50 4.16
N LEU A 245 -10.50 13.36 3.49
CA LEU A 245 -10.43 12.04 4.13
C LEU A 245 -9.01 11.66 4.54
N LEU A 246 -8.00 12.17 3.85
CA LEU A 246 -6.61 11.74 4.03
C LEU A 246 -5.85 12.52 5.10
N SER A 247 -6.22 13.79 5.32
CA SER A 247 -5.39 14.70 6.11
C SER A 247 -5.48 14.50 7.63
N SER A 248 -6.50 13.79 8.12
CA SER A 248 -6.64 13.48 9.54
C SER A 248 -7.62 12.33 9.74
N LYS A 249 -7.57 11.69 10.91
CA LYS A 249 -8.58 10.71 11.33
C LYS A 249 -9.97 11.32 11.60
N GLY A 250 -10.16 12.63 11.43
CA GLY A 250 -11.40 13.31 11.79
C GLY A 250 -12.66 12.78 11.09
N ALA A 251 -12.54 12.37 9.82
CA ALA A 251 -13.66 11.77 9.07
C ALA A 251 -13.78 10.25 9.25
N VAL A 252 -12.69 9.57 9.62
CA VAL A 252 -12.59 8.10 9.62
C VAL A 252 -12.79 7.50 11.02
N GLY A 253 -12.73 8.33 12.08
CA GLY A 253 -12.96 7.90 13.46
C GLY A 253 -11.88 6.94 13.98
N TYR A 254 -11.95 6.60 15.27
CA TYR A 254 -11.11 5.58 15.91
C TYR A 254 -11.78 4.22 15.82
#